data_AF-A0A429ZL65-F1
#
_entry.id   AF-A0A429ZL65-F1
#
_cell.length_a   1.000
_cell.length_b   1.000
_cell.length_c   1.000
_cell.angle_alpha   90.00
_cell.angle_beta   90.00
_cell.angle_gamma   90.00
#
_symmetry.space_group_name_H-M   'P 1'
#
loop_
_entity.id
_entity.type
_entity.pdbx_description
1 polymer ?
#
loop_
_entity_poly.entity_id
_entity_poly.type
_entity_poly.pdbx_seq_one_letter_code
_entity_poly.pdbx_strand_id
1 'polypeptide(L)'
;MVSKFKDWIEQEDIRMGISELTKKTETTTRQLRYWEKKGYIQSIQPDPNSPRSYKLSEIIKVELIKEYLDRGYKLSMAYEKAMARLSKMQRFREVFSNYFKEAEILDDQYEIFTIGPFSETKEKITIKHDSVNDTLTYEIKKEVE
;
A
#
# COMPACT_ATOMS: atom_id res chain seq x y z
N MET A 1 3.70 2.46 -18.35
CA MET A 1 3.59 3.29 -17.13
C MET A 1 3.45 2.44 -15.86
N VAL A 2 2.81 1.27 -15.95
CA VAL A 2 2.60 0.28 -14.86
C VAL A 2 3.87 -0.29 -14.24
N SER A 3 4.91 -0.62 -15.04
CA SER A 3 6.12 -1.24 -14.49
C SER A 3 6.80 -0.34 -13.44
N LYS A 4 6.87 0.97 -13.70
CA LYS A 4 7.43 1.94 -12.73
C LYS A 4 6.61 2.01 -11.44
N PHE A 5 5.28 1.86 -11.52
CA PHE A 5 4.43 1.86 -10.33
C PHE A 5 4.62 0.59 -9.49
N LYS A 6 4.73 -0.57 -10.15
CA LYS A 6 5.10 -1.84 -9.50
C LYS A 6 6.46 -1.71 -8.80
N ASP A 7 7.47 -1.17 -9.50
CA ASP A 7 8.80 -0.93 -8.94
C ASP A 7 8.74 -0.02 -7.71
N TRP A 8 7.97 1.07 -7.76
CA TRP A 8 7.83 2.00 -6.63
C TRP A 8 7.16 1.36 -5.43
N ILE A 9 6.14 0.52 -5.65
CA ILE A 9 5.52 -0.23 -4.57
C ILE A 9 6.54 -1.20 -4.00
N GLU A 10 7.12 -2.07 -4.83
CA GLU A 10 8.07 -3.12 -4.45
C GLU A 10 9.27 -2.59 -3.66
N GLN A 11 9.87 -1.49 -4.12
CA GLN A 11 11.05 -0.87 -3.49
C GLN A 11 10.71 0.05 -2.29
N GLU A 12 9.42 0.22 -1.99
CA GLU A 12 8.93 1.20 -1.01
C GLU A 12 9.40 2.64 -1.30
N ASP A 13 9.48 3.00 -2.59
CA ASP A 13 9.93 4.33 -3.02
C ASP A 13 8.91 5.43 -2.75
N ILE A 14 7.67 5.05 -2.44
CA ILE A 14 6.65 5.99 -1.99
C ILE A 14 7.02 6.50 -0.60
N ARG A 15 7.31 7.80 -0.54
CA ARG A 15 7.68 8.51 0.69
C ARG A 15 6.77 9.69 0.94
N MET A 16 6.58 10.01 2.20
CA MET A 16 5.78 11.15 2.63
C MET A 16 6.54 11.94 3.68
N GLY A 17 6.57 13.27 3.53
CA GLY A 17 7.15 14.16 4.53
C GLY A 17 6.31 14.20 5.80
N ILE A 18 6.95 14.46 6.95
CA ILE A 18 6.26 14.50 8.25
C ILE A 18 5.06 15.45 8.26
N SER A 19 5.17 16.60 7.58
CA SER A 19 4.08 17.60 7.51
C SER A 19 2.86 17.09 6.74
N GLU A 20 3.07 16.35 5.64
CA GLU A 20 1.98 15.74 4.87
C GLU A 20 1.34 14.60 5.65
N LEU A 21 2.17 13.77 6.30
CA LEU A 21 1.71 12.65 7.09
C LEU A 21 0.82 13.09 8.24
N THR A 22 1.22 14.14 8.97
CA THR A 22 0.40 14.70 10.05
C THR A 22 -0.96 15.22 9.57
N LYS A 23 -1.00 15.82 8.38
CA LYS A 23 -2.26 16.33 7.80
C LYS A 23 -3.18 15.19 7.40
N LYS A 24 -2.66 14.15 6.73
CA LYS A 24 -3.47 13.02 6.24
C LYS A 24 -4.00 12.13 7.35
N THR A 25 -3.21 11.91 8.39
CA THR A 25 -3.53 10.96 9.47
C THR A 25 -4.14 11.66 10.69
N GLU A 26 -4.36 12.98 10.62
CA GLU A 26 -4.83 13.79 11.75
C GLU A 26 -4.00 13.59 13.03
N THR A 27 -2.71 13.27 12.86
CA THR A 27 -1.75 13.16 13.96
C THR A 27 -0.98 14.45 14.12
N THR A 28 -0.43 14.67 15.30
CA THR A 28 0.50 15.77 15.55
C THR A 28 1.95 15.34 15.32
N THR A 29 2.81 16.28 14.94
CA THR A 29 4.26 16.03 14.83
C THR A 29 4.84 15.50 16.15
N ARG A 30 4.29 15.93 17.29
CA ARG A 30 4.69 15.44 18.61
C ARG A 30 4.34 13.97 18.83
N GLN A 31 3.17 13.52 18.39
CA GLN A 31 2.80 12.11 18.44
C GLN A 31 3.75 11.26 17.61
N LEU A 32 4.02 11.65 16.35
CA LEU A 32 4.94 10.91 15.48
C LEU A 32 6.34 10.82 16.10
N ARG A 33 6.90 11.93 16.59
CA ARG A 33 8.19 11.94 17.31
C ARG A 33 8.20 11.04 18.54
N TYR A 34 7.09 11.00 19.28
CA TYR A 34 6.95 10.13 20.45
C TYR A 34 6.89 8.65 20.03
N TRP A 35 6.20 8.31 18.95
CA TRP A 35 6.11 6.95 18.42
C TRP A 35 7.46 6.47 17.88
N GLU A 36 8.24 7.35 17.23
CA GLU A 36 9.63 7.08 16.84
C GLU A 36 10.52 6.81 18.04
N LYS A 37 10.44 7.66 19.08
CA LYS A 37 11.19 7.45 20.32
C LYS A 37 10.84 6.12 20.99
N LYS A 38 9.61 5.65 20.83
CA LYS A 38 9.14 4.35 21.32
C LYS A 38 9.53 3.17 20.41
N GLY A 39 10.11 3.44 19.24
CA GLY A 39 10.46 2.42 18.25
C GLY A 39 9.26 1.85 17.50
N TYR A 40 8.11 2.53 17.52
CA TYR A 40 6.89 2.05 16.86
C TYR A 40 6.86 2.41 15.38
N ILE A 41 7.46 3.53 15.00
CA ILE A 41 7.62 3.95 13.60
C ILE A 41 9.04 4.42 13.35
N GLN A 42 9.46 4.48 12.08
CA GLN A 42 10.82 4.90 11.71
C GLN A 42 10.80 5.92 10.55
N SER A 43 11.43 7.08 10.75
CA SER A 43 11.69 8.02 9.65
C SER A 43 12.99 7.71 8.90
N ILE A 44 13.04 8.12 7.65
CA ILE A 44 14.26 8.36 6.88
C ILE A 44 14.65 9.83 7.07
N GLN A 45 15.89 10.04 7.51
CA GLN A 45 16.50 11.35 7.68
C GLN A 45 17.99 11.24 7.29
N PRO A 46 18.36 11.61 6.04
CA PRO A 46 19.73 11.44 5.53
C PRO A 46 20.78 12.22 6.33
N ASP A 47 20.40 13.39 6.84
CA ASP A 47 21.22 14.24 7.71
C ASP A 47 20.34 14.93 8.77
N PRO A 48 20.92 15.43 9.89
CA PRO A 48 20.14 16.03 10.98
C PRO A 48 19.27 17.23 10.59
N ASN A 49 19.62 17.96 9.52
CA ASN A 49 18.89 19.12 9.04
C ASN A 49 17.84 18.78 7.97
N SER A 50 17.94 17.59 7.36
CA SER A 50 16.95 17.11 6.41
C SER A 50 15.58 16.88 7.07
N PRO A 51 14.48 17.22 6.38
CA PRO A 51 13.15 16.92 6.86
C PRO A 51 12.93 15.41 6.95
N ARG A 52 12.19 14.98 7.98
CA ARG A 52 11.81 13.57 8.14
C ARG A 52 10.84 13.15 7.05
N SER A 53 11.10 11.99 6.48
CA SER A 53 10.20 11.31 5.55
C SER A 53 9.93 9.88 6.03
N TYR A 54 8.81 9.30 5.63
CA TYR A 54 8.41 7.95 6.00
C TYR A 54 8.14 7.15 4.74
N LYS A 55 8.60 5.90 4.72
CA LYS A 55 8.25 4.95 3.64
C LYS A 55 6.79 4.53 3.75
N LEU A 56 6.25 3.96 2.67
CA LEU A 56 4.87 3.48 2.60
C LEU A 56 4.46 2.57 3.77
N SER A 57 5.32 1.63 4.18
CA SER A 57 5.05 0.74 5.32
C SER A 57 4.86 1.51 6.62
N GLU A 58 5.68 2.53 6.87
CA GLU A 58 5.59 3.38 8.06
C GLU A 58 4.37 4.32 8.00
N ILE A 59 4.02 4.82 6.81
CA ILE A 59 2.80 5.62 6.59
C ILE A 59 1.56 4.78 6.94
N ILE A 60 1.46 3.55 6.42
CA ILE A 60 0.35 2.64 6.72
C ILE A 60 0.33 2.31 8.22
N LYS A 61 1.50 2.13 8.83
CA LYS A 61 1.58 1.85 10.27
C LYS A 61 1.05 3.00 11.11
N VAL A 62 1.40 4.25 10.77
CA VAL A 62 0.87 5.45 11.44
C VAL A 62 -0.65 5.51 11.35
N GLU A 63 -1.21 5.30 10.15
CA GLU A 63 -2.66 5.29 9.92
C GLU A 63 -3.37 4.23 10.78
N LEU A 64 -2.84 3.00 10.79
CA LEU A 64 -3.39 1.91 11.57
C LEU A 64 -3.30 2.17 13.09
N ILE A 65 -2.17 2.72 13.57
CA ILE A 65 -2.04 3.09 14.99
C ILE A 65 -3.09 4.15 15.33
N LYS A 66 -3.26 5.18 14.49
CA LYS A 66 -4.27 6.22 14.68
C LYS A 66 -5.68 5.64 14.74
N GLU A 67 -6.06 4.77 13.80
CA GLU A 67 -7.36 4.09 13.77
C GLU A 67 -7.66 3.39 15.11
N TYR A 68 -6.67 2.69 15.69
CA TYR A 68 -6.87 2.03 16.98
C TYR A 68 -6.87 3.00 18.17
N LEU A 69 -6.08 4.07 18.12
CA LEU A 69 -6.14 5.12 19.15
C LEU A 69 -7.52 5.78 19.19
N ASP A 70 -8.10 6.07 18.02
CA ASP A 70 -9.43 6.67 17.90
C ASP A 70 -10.54 5.76 18.43
N ARG A 71 -10.31 4.44 18.39
CA ARG A 71 -11.16 3.42 19.03
C ARG A 71 -10.97 3.31 20.54
N GLY A 72 -10.13 4.15 21.15
CA GLY A 72 -9.87 4.19 22.58
C GLY A 72 -8.81 3.20 23.09
N TYR A 73 -8.06 2.54 22.19
CA TYR A 73 -6.96 1.68 22.62
C TYR A 73 -5.77 2.50 23.14
N LYS A 74 -5.02 1.93 24.09
CA LYS A 74 -3.72 2.49 24.50
C LYS A 74 -2.70 2.29 23.37
N LEU A 75 -1.72 3.20 23.29
CA LEU A 75 -0.73 3.23 22.21
C LEU A 75 0.01 1.89 21.97
N SER A 76 0.46 1.21 23.03
CA SER A 76 1.16 -0.07 22.88
C SER A 76 0.28 -1.14 22.23
N MET A 77 -0.99 -1.21 22.64
CA MET A 77 -1.96 -2.15 22.06
C MET A 77 -2.39 -1.72 20.65
N ALA A 78 -2.50 -0.43 20.37
CA ALA A 78 -2.74 0.09 19.03
C ALA A 78 -1.60 -0.31 18.08
N TYR A 79 -0.35 -0.19 18.52
CA TYR A 79 0.84 -0.65 17.78
C TYR A 79 0.82 -2.16 17.52
N GLU A 80 0.56 -2.99 18.53
CA GLU A 80 0.48 -4.44 18.36
C GLU A 80 -0.59 -4.85 17.34
N LYS A 81 -1.78 -4.24 17.43
CA LYS A 81 -2.87 -4.49 16.48
C LYS A 81 -2.55 -3.99 15.07
N ALA A 82 -1.86 -2.84 14.96
CA ALA A 82 -1.39 -2.32 13.69
C ALA A 82 -0.40 -3.28 13.04
N MET A 83 0.59 -3.79 13.78
CA MET A 83 1.57 -4.77 13.29
C MET A 83 0.91 -6.08 12.85
N ALA A 84 -0.05 -6.58 13.62
CA ALA A 84 -0.80 -7.78 13.25
C ALA A 84 -1.55 -7.60 11.91
N ARG A 85 -2.16 -6.43 11.68
CA ARG A 85 -2.85 -6.10 10.43
C ARG A 85 -1.88 -5.85 9.27
N LEU A 86 -0.77 -5.17 9.52
CA LEU A 86 0.26 -4.88 8.53
C LEU A 86 0.92 -6.17 8.02
N SER A 87 1.16 -7.16 8.88
CA SER A 87 1.66 -8.48 8.47
C SER A 87 0.71 -9.20 7.51
N LYS A 88 -0.62 -9.04 7.68
CA LYS A 88 -1.62 -9.60 6.76
C LYS A 88 -1.58 -8.87 5.42
N MET A 89 -1.44 -7.54 5.44
CA MET A 89 -1.32 -6.73 4.23
C MET A 89 -0.04 -7.01 3.46
N GLN A 90 1.09 -7.26 4.13
CA GLN A 90 2.34 -7.65 3.46
C GLN A 90 2.19 -8.95 2.68
N ARG A 91 1.58 -9.98 3.29
CA ARG A 91 1.28 -11.24 2.59
C ARG A 91 0.34 -11.04 1.40
N PHE A 92 -0.68 -10.18 1.56
CA PHE A 92 -1.57 -9.83 0.45
C PHE A 92 -0.81 -9.12 -0.66
N ARG A 93 0.08 -8.19 -0.32
CA ARG A 93 0.93 -7.47 -1.28
C ARG A 93 1.87 -8.41 -2.03
N GLU A 94 2.51 -9.38 -1.36
CA GLU A 94 3.39 -10.36 -2.01
C GLU A 94 2.63 -11.23 -3.02
N VAL A 95 1.45 -11.72 -2.64
CA VAL A 95 0.57 -12.46 -3.55
C VAL A 95 0.18 -11.55 -4.72
N PHE A 96 -0.28 -10.33 -4.43
CA PHE A 96 -0.72 -9.42 -5.48
C PHE A 96 0.44 -9.01 -6.40
N SER A 97 1.59 -8.57 -5.92
CA SER A 97 2.72 -8.16 -6.77
C SER A 97 3.26 -9.28 -7.67
N ASN A 98 3.21 -10.53 -7.20
CA ASN A 98 3.71 -11.68 -7.94
C ASN A 98 2.73 -12.16 -9.02
N TYR A 99 1.42 -12.10 -8.74
CA TYR A 99 0.39 -12.63 -9.66
C TYR A 99 -0.34 -11.55 -10.46
N PHE A 100 -0.17 -10.29 -10.10
CA PHE A 100 -0.67 -9.14 -10.83
C PHE A 100 0.33 -8.76 -11.94
N LYS A 101 0.00 -9.16 -13.18
CA LYS A 101 0.90 -8.98 -14.32
C LYS A 101 0.85 -7.55 -14.86
N GLU A 102 -0.35 -6.98 -15.01
CA GLU A 102 -0.56 -5.70 -15.69
C GLU A 102 -1.86 -4.99 -15.20
N ALA A 103 -1.77 -3.66 -15.00
CA ALA A 103 -2.89 -2.73 -14.81
C ALA A 103 -2.87 -1.71 -15.96
N GLU A 104 -3.55 -1.95 -17.07
CA GLU A 104 -3.58 -0.99 -18.18
C GLU A 104 -4.79 -0.07 -18.06
N ILE A 105 -4.57 1.24 -18.20
CA ILE A 105 -5.64 2.20 -18.43
C ILE A 105 -5.80 2.31 -19.94
N LEU A 106 -6.94 1.88 -20.48
CA LEU A 106 -7.31 2.11 -21.87
C LEU A 106 -8.25 3.33 -21.91
N ASP A 107 -7.74 4.44 -22.44
CA ASP A 107 -8.50 5.66 -22.77
C ASP A 107 -9.29 6.30 -21.61
N ASP A 108 -8.70 6.36 -20.41
CA ASP A 108 -9.22 6.97 -19.15
C ASP A 108 -10.57 6.43 -18.62
N GLN A 109 -11.36 5.73 -19.44
CA GLN A 109 -12.62 5.08 -19.09
C GLN A 109 -12.41 3.66 -18.55
N TYR A 110 -11.41 2.95 -19.06
CA TYR A 110 -11.27 1.53 -18.78
C TYR A 110 -10.01 1.22 -17.98
N GLU A 111 -10.19 0.53 -16.87
CA GLU A 111 -9.09 -0.03 -16.07
C GLU A 111 -9.07 -1.55 -16.27
N ILE A 112 -7.96 -2.08 -16.76
CA ILE A 112 -7.79 -3.50 -17.07
C ILE A 112 -6.78 -4.11 -16.13
N PHE A 113 -7.18 -5.15 -15.41
CA PHE A 113 -6.39 -5.86 -14.41
C PHE A 113 -6.19 -7.31 -14.85
N THR A 114 -4.94 -7.78 -14.98
CA THR A 114 -4.67 -9.19 -15.35
C THR A 114 -3.98 -9.95 -14.21
N ILE A 115 -4.57 -11.09 -13.84
CA ILE A 115 -4.10 -11.99 -12.79
C ILE A 115 -3.79 -13.37 -13.39
N GLY A 116 -2.64 -13.94 -13.04
CA GLY A 116 -2.19 -15.27 -13.46
C GLY A 116 -0.81 -15.25 -14.13
N PRO A 117 -0.37 -16.36 -14.77
CA PRO A 117 -1.10 -17.60 -14.96
C PRO A 117 -1.33 -18.37 -13.65
N PHE A 118 -2.47 -19.04 -13.54
CA PHE A 118 -2.69 -20.03 -12.49
C PHE A 118 -1.89 -21.29 -12.79
N SER A 119 -1.22 -21.86 -11.79
CA SER A 119 -0.28 -22.97 -11.95
C SER A 119 -0.93 -24.21 -12.58
N GLU A 120 -2.18 -24.46 -12.23
CA GLU A 120 -2.93 -25.67 -12.58
C GLU A 120 -3.39 -25.64 -14.05
N THR A 121 -3.90 -24.50 -14.51
CA THR A 121 -4.56 -24.39 -15.81
C THR A 121 -3.77 -23.60 -16.86
N LYS A 122 -2.71 -22.89 -16.42
CA LYS A 122 -1.98 -21.91 -17.24
C LYS A 122 -2.88 -20.78 -17.79
N GLU A 123 -4.04 -20.58 -17.18
CA GLU A 123 -4.98 -19.53 -17.55
C GLU A 123 -4.65 -18.24 -16.81
N LYS A 124 -4.99 -17.12 -17.43
CA LYS A 124 -5.01 -15.79 -16.82
C LYS A 124 -6.42 -15.22 -16.89
N ILE A 125 -6.81 -14.48 -15.86
CA ILE A 125 -8.06 -13.74 -15.80
C ILE A 125 -7.73 -12.27 -16.05
N THR A 126 -8.41 -11.66 -17.01
CA THR A 126 -8.36 -10.23 -17.26
C THR A 126 -9.70 -9.63 -16.86
N ILE A 127 -9.69 -8.66 -15.93
CA ILE A 127 -10.86 -7.94 -15.46
C ILE A 127 -10.82 -6.54 -16.08
N LYS A 128 -11.95 -6.08 -16.63
CA LYS A 128 -12.11 -4.75 -17.21
C LYS A 128 -13.19 -4.00 -16.44
N HIS A 129 -12.81 -2.88 -15.83
CA HIS A 129 -13.71 -1.95 -15.17
C HIS A 129 -14.00 -0.76 -16.11
N ASP A 130 -15.28 -0.47 -16.34
CA ASP A 130 -15.76 0.71 -17.06
C ASP A 130 -16.18 1.78 -16.04
N SER A 131 -15.35 2.80 -15.85
CA SER A 131 -15.57 3.84 -14.83
C SER A 131 -16.76 4.75 -15.13
N VAL A 132 -17.20 4.83 -16.39
CA VAL A 132 -18.33 5.66 -16.82
C VAL A 132 -19.65 4.94 -16.54
N ASN A 133 -19.71 3.65 -16.82
CA ASN A 133 -20.92 2.85 -16.64
C ASN A 133 -20.98 2.12 -15.29
N ASP A 134 -19.91 2.17 -14.49
CA ASP A 134 -19.72 1.43 -13.23
C ASP A 134 -19.97 -0.08 -13.41
N THR A 135 -19.40 -0.66 -14.48
CA THR A 135 -19.56 -2.08 -14.81
C THR A 135 -18.23 -2.82 -14.80
N LEU A 136 -18.28 -4.09 -14.40
CA LEU A 136 -17.13 -4.97 -14.31
C LEU A 136 -17.34 -6.19 -15.21
N THR A 137 -16.41 -6.43 -16.13
CA THR A 137 -16.42 -7.59 -17.03
C THR A 137 -15.11 -8.36 -16.90
N TYR A 138 -15.09 -9.64 -17.30
CA TYR A 138 -13.88 -10.47 -17.22
C TYR A 138 -13.74 -11.38 -18.42
N GLU A 139 -12.50 -11.78 -18.71
CA GLU A 139 -12.14 -12.75 -19.74
C GLU A 139 -11.08 -13.72 -19.21
N ILE A 140 -11.19 -15.00 -19.56
CA ILE A 140 -10.20 -16.04 -19.22
C ILE A 140 -9.48 -16.46 -20.50
N LYS A 141 -8.15 -16.37 -20.50
CA LYS A 141 -7.30 -16.79 -21.63
C LYS A 141 -6.22 -17.76 -21.15
N LYS A 142 -5.90 -18.78 -21.95
CA LYS A 142 -4.69 -19.58 -21.73
C LYS A 142 -3.47 -18.79 -22.17
N GLU A 143 -2.40 -18.86 -21.39
CA GLU A 143 -1.10 -18.34 -21.80
C GLU A 143 -0.57 -19.23 -22.94
N VAL A 144 -0.29 -18.63 -24.10
CA VAL A 144 0.31 -19.30 -25.26
C VAL A 144 1.83 -19.18 -25.08
N GLU A 145 2.53 -20.31 -25.13
CA GLU A 145 4.01 -20.39 -25.03
C GLU A 145 4.74 -19.49 -26.05
#